data_AF-A0A2G8YAR1-F1
#
_entry.id   AF-A0A2G8YAR1-F1
#
_cell.length_a   1.000
_cell.length_b   1.000
_cell.length_c   1.000
_cell.angle_alpha   90.00
_cell.angle_beta   90.00
_cell.angle_gamma   90.00
#
_symmetry.space_group_name_H-M   'P 1'
#
loop_
_entity.id
_entity.type
_entity.pdbx_description
1 polymer ?
#
loop_
_entity_poly.entity_id
_entity_poly.type
_entity_poly.pdbx_seq_one_letter_code
_entity_poly.pdbx_strand_id
1 'polypeptide(L)'
;REFYEGLLMDCSGGGVCVDVHAYPSTRNAKMLLQTLGSIATHTGGKVFYQHDFIWNRDYMRIYEDLHRLLTSPLAFMCEAKLRTSTGVAVDKILAPFGGPRVLYDQTAFRIPRMDADMTIAFLCKHVQQLDSVKQVYVQFVCAYTPLQPMESGRSPDGSHESSPPRRYLRVHTLSMPVTFSLSSLFRFAEVESTVAVMTRLAAKMVLHSEKDWREKTMEPLVSILHAYRANCASTSSAGQLILPDSLKLLPVYIMSLFKHAAFRSSEVREDERIWHLIRFMGLPVHAYPGLLYPRVFPIHRSYLEKAREKKMLQRAGLPTGVADNVYLPDSLAATGVKISSDGVFLCDVGTALFLYVGQHVKPEYLAALFGEGAVVNEENAPFLQLRTDDDSAGSIVSRIVGQIRKDKATLPYLPLRVVNANSLDETRLLTHLVEDAIAGEGCYVDFLCGLHKMVHSKLDES
;
A
#
# COMPACT_ATOMS: atom_id res chain seq x y z
N ARG A 1 -14.23 -8.89 -26.06
CA ARG A 1 -13.14 -7.87 -26.12
C ARG A 1 -13.64 -6.60 -26.81
N GLU A 2 -14.16 -6.69 -28.03
CA GLU A 2 -14.70 -5.54 -28.79
C GLU A 2 -15.76 -4.73 -28.01
N PHE A 3 -16.71 -5.41 -27.35
CA PHE A 3 -17.70 -4.73 -26.51
C PHE A 3 -17.07 -3.82 -25.43
N TYR A 4 -16.10 -4.33 -24.67
CA TYR A 4 -15.47 -3.58 -23.58
C TYR A 4 -14.56 -2.45 -24.07
N GLU A 5 -13.94 -2.62 -25.24
CA GLU A 5 -13.18 -1.56 -25.91
C GLU A 5 -14.12 -0.45 -26.40
N GLY A 6 -15.27 -0.80 -26.99
CA GLY A 6 -16.32 0.16 -27.37
C GLY A 6 -16.88 0.91 -26.17
N LEU A 7 -17.22 0.19 -25.10
CA LEU A 7 -17.69 0.80 -23.84
C LEU A 7 -16.66 1.79 -23.28
N LEU A 8 -15.37 1.46 -23.33
CA LEU A 8 -14.31 2.36 -22.88
C LEU A 8 -14.21 3.62 -23.75
N MET A 9 -14.45 3.50 -25.06
CA MET A 9 -14.52 4.65 -25.98
C MET A 9 -15.69 5.56 -25.63
N ASP A 10 -16.88 4.98 -25.43
CA ASP A 10 -18.08 5.73 -25.05
C ASP A 10 -17.89 6.43 -23.70
N CYS A 11 -17.29 5.74 -22.72
CA CYS A 11 -17.00 6.33 -21.42
C CYS A 11 -16.00 7.49 -21.52
N SER A 12 -14.91 7.30 -22.27
CA SER A 12 -13.90 8.34 -22.49
C SER A 12 -14.47 9.56 -23.21
N GLY A 13 -15.32 9.34 -24.22
CA GLY A 13 -16.00 10.39 -24.98
C GLY A 13 -17.04 11.15 -24.15
N GLY A 14 -17.80 10.44 -23.33
CA GLY A 14 -18.84 11.00 -22.46
C GLY A 14 -18.33 11.57 -21.14
N GLY A 15 -17.04 11.42 -20.81
CA GLY A 15 -16.51 11.81 -19.50
C GLY A 15 -17.05 10.94 -18.36
N VAL A 16 -17.42 9.69 -18.65
CA VAL A 16 -17.98 8.74 -17.69
C VAL A 16 -16.86 7.94 -17.02
N CYS A 17 -16.99 7.76 -15.72
CA CYS A 17 -16.12 6.93 -14.90
C CYS A 17 -16.85 5.66 -14.45
N VAL A 18 -16.14 4.54 -14.38
CA VAL A 18 -16.69 3.26 -13.93
C VAL A 18 -15.92 2.75 -12.72
N ASP A 19 -16.60 2.56 -11.59
CA ASP A 19 -16.06 1.80 -10.46
C ASP A 19 -16.58 0.36 -10.50
N VAL A 20 -15.73 -0.60 -10.13
CA VAL A 20 -16.08 -2.03 -10.11
C VAL A 20 -16.11 -2.51 -8.67
N HIS A 21 -17.29 -2.95 -8.21
CA HIS A 21 -17.49 -3.55 -6.89
C HIS A 21 -17.67 -5.06 -7.04
N ALA A 22 -16.70 -5.84 -6.54
CA ALA A 22 -16.65 -7.29 -6.67
C ALA A 22 -16.55 -7.98 -5.30
N TYR A 23 -17.66 -8.60 -4.89
CA TYR A 23 -17.82 -9.21 -3.56
C TYR A 23 -18.27 -10.67 -3.69
N PRO A 24 -17.43 -11.59 -4.21
CA PRO A 24 -17.81 -12.99 -4.38
C PRO A 24 -18.05 -13.66 -3.02
N SER A 25 -19.23 -14.26 -2.86
CA SER A 25 -19.61 -15.07 -1.70
C SER A 25 -19.07 -16.50 -1.75
N THR A 26 -18.73 -17.00 -2.94
CA THR A 26 -18.20 -18.35 -3.14
C THR A 26 -16.75 -18.33 -3.60
N ARG A 27 -15.98 -19.33 -3.16
CA ARG A 27 -14.52 -19.42 -3.41
C ARG A 27 -14.14 -19.53 -4.88
N ASN A 28 -15.03 -20.08 -5.70
CA ASN A 28 -14.77 -20.40 -7.11
C ASN A 28 -15.42 -19.40 -8.08
N ALA A 29 -16.09 -18.36 -7.58
CA ALA A 29 -16.64 -17.33 -8.44
C ALA A 29 -15.51 -16.53 -9.10
N LYS A 30 -15.50 -16.51 -10.44
CA LYS A 30 -14.60 -15.69 -11.24
C LYS A 30 -15.28 -14.35 -11.55
N MET A 31 -14.61 -13.25 -11.20
CA MET A 31 -15.15 -11.90 -11.33
C MET A 31 -14.66 -11.17 -12.60
N LEU A 32 -13.76 -11.79 -13.37
CA LEU A 32 -13.18 -11.21 -14.59
C LEU A 32 -12.52 -9.83 -14.34
N LEU A 33 -11.85 -9.68 -13.20
CA LEU A 33 -11.29 -8.39 -12.79
C LEU A 33 -10.22 -7.85 -13.74
N GLN A 34 -9.59 -8.68 -14.57
CA GLN A 34 -8.70 -8.20 -15.62
C GLN A 34 -9.42 -7.29 -16.61
N THR A 35 -10.61 -7.71 -17.05
CA THR A 35 -11.37 -7.01 -18.09
C THR A 35 -12.12 -5.82 -17.49
N LEU A 36 -12.85 -6.06 -16.40
CA LEU A 36 -13.62 -5.00 -15.72
C LEU A 36 -12.69 -3.97 -15.08
N GLY A 37 -11.59 -4.42 -14.48
CA GLY A 37 -10.59 -3.54 -13.90
C GLY A 37 -9.91 -2.64 -14.93
N SER A 38 -9.71 -3.11 -16.17
CA SER A 38 -9.20 -2.27 -17.25
C SER A 38 -10.11 -1.08 -17.53
N ILE A 39 -11.43 -1.30 -17.59
CA ILE A 39 -12.40 -0.20 -17.82
C ILE A 39 -12.37 0.78 -16.65
N ALA A 40 -12.35 0.25 -15.43
CA ALA A 40 -12.27 1.08 -14.24
C ALA A 40 -11.01 1.96 -14.27
N THR A 41 -9.83 1.37 -14.42
CA THR A 41 -8.59 2.14 -14.34
C THR A 41 -8.45 3.17 -15.47
N HIS A 42 -8.82 2.82 -16.71
CA HIS A 42 -8.72 3.75 -17.85
C HIS A 42 -9.73 4.89 -17.79
N THR A 43 -10.81 4.74 -17.03
CA THR A 43 -11.77 5.82 -16.79
C THR A 43 -11.51 6.58 -15.48
N GLY A 44 -10.43 6.27 -14.75
CA GLY A 44 -10.09 6.86 -13.46
C GLY A 44 -10.90 6.32 -12.26
N GLY A 45 -11.55 5.18 -12.48
CA GLY A 45 -12.29 4.36 -11.53
C GLY A 45 -11.42 3.54 -10.59
N LYS A 46 -12.05 2.90 -9.61
CA LYS A 46 -11.44 1.97 -8.65
C LYS A 46 -12.04 0.56 -8.79
N VAL A 47 -11.25 -0.43 -8.39
CA VAL A 47 -11.69 -1.82 -8.23
C VAL A 47 -11.74 -2.16 -6.75
N PHE A 48 -12.95 -2.34 -6.23
CA PHE A 48 -13.20 -2.82 -4.89
C PHE A 48 -13.37 -4.34 -4.95
N TYR A 49 -12.55 -5.06 -4.20
CA TYR A 49 -12.56 -6.51 -4.17
C TYR A 49 -12.47 -7.00 -2.73
N GLN A 50 -13.39 -7.88 -2.35
CA GLN A 50 -13.33 -8.63 -1.10
C GLN A 50 -13.74 -10.07 -1.36
N HIS A 51 -12.77 -10.97 -1.25
CA HIS A 51 -13.02 -12.40 -1.38
C HIS A 51 -13.65 -12.99 -0.10
N ASP A 52 -14.31 -14.16 -0.25
CA ASP A 52 -14.99 -14.90 0.82
C ASP A 52 -16.02 -14.01 1.53
N PHE A 53 -16.78 -13.19 0.79
CA PHE A 53 -17.63 -12.16 1.37
C PHE A 53 -18.80 -12.77 2.17
N ILE A 54 -18.94 -12.35 3.42
CA ILE A 54 -20.05 -12.72 4.30
C ILE A 54 -20.72 -11.44 4.77
N TRP A 55 -22.01 -11.26 4.43
CA TRP A 55 -22.74 -10.02 4.72
C TRP A 55 -22.61 -9.59 6.19
N ASN A 56 -22.95 -10.45 7.15
CA ASN A 56 -22.92 -10.14 8.58
C ASN A 56 -21.52 -9.72 9.10
N ARG A 57 -20.45 -10.13 8.42
CA ARG A 57 -19.05 -9.85 8.80
C ARG A 57 -18.48 -8.64 8.07
N ASP A 58 -18.70 -8.56 6.76
CA ASP A 58 -17.96 -7.68 5.86
C ASP A 58 -18.77 -6.48 5.34
N TYR A 59 -20.07 -6.35 5.65
CA TYR A 59 -20.93 -5.25 5.14
C TYR A 59 -20.34 -3.86 5.41
N MET A 60 -19.66 -3.68 6.55
CA MET A 60 -19.01 -2.40 6.91
C MET A 60 -17.97 -1.97 5.88
N ARG A 61 -17.29 -2.92 5.21
CA ARG A 61 -16.35 -2.55 4.14
C ARG A 61 -17.08 -1.92 2.95
N ILE A 62 -18.22 -2.47 2.55
CA ILE A 62 -19.04 -1.91 1.47
C ILE A 62 -19.58 -0.54 1.87
N TYR A 63 -20.12 -0.44 3.08
CA TYR A 63 -20.65 0.82 3.61
C TYR A 63 -19.59 1.93 3.56
N GLU A 64 -18.39 1.67 4.08
CA GLU A 64 -17.30 2.65 4.11
C GLU A 64 -16.74 2.96 2.72
N ASP A 65 -16.61 1.96 1.85
CA ASP A 65 -16.15 2.17 0.47
C ASP A 65 -17.14 3.06 -0.31
N LEU A 66 -18.46 2.85 -0.16
CA LEU A 66 -19.50 3.69 -0.76
C LEU A 66 -19.57 5.07 -0.11
N HIS A 67 -19.55 5.14 1.22
CA HIS A 67 -19.55 6.41 1.94
C HIS A 67 -18.38 7.28 1.50
N ARG A 68 -17.18 6.71 1.43
CA ARG A 68 -15.98 7.40 0.93
C ARG A 68 -16.13 7.82 -0.52
N LEU A 69 -16.64 6.97 -1.40
CA LEU A 69 -16.84 7.31 -2.82
C LEU A 69 -17.77 8.51 -3.01
N LEU A 70 -18.83 8.60 -2.19
CA LEU A 70 -19.85 9.66 -2.26
C LEU A 70 -19.42 10.96 -1.57
N THR A 71 -18.51 10.89 -0.59
CA THR A 71 -18.09 12.05 0.22
C THR A 71 -16.73 12.61 -0.15
N SER A 72 -15.88 11.83 -0.83
CA SER A 72 -14.54 12.27 -1.22
C SER A 72 -14.60 13.33 -2.32
N PRO A 73 -13.65 14.29 -2.35
CA PRO A 73 -13.52 15.21 -3.47
C PRO A 73 -13.23 14.47 -4.78
N LEU A 74 -14.08 14.68 -5.78
CA LEU A 74 -13.94 14.13 -7.12
C LEU A 74 -13.76 15.24 -8.16
N ALA A 75 -12.85 14.99 -9.09
CA ALA A 75 -12.56 15.86 -10.23
C ALA A 75 -12.90 15.12 -11.52
N PHE A 76 -13.60 15.78 -12.43
CA PHE A 76 -14.04 15.26 -13.72
C PHE A 76 -13.35 15.94 -14.89
N MET A 77 -13.25 15.22 -16.01
CA MET A 77 -12.63 15.68 -17.26
C MET A 77 -11.22 16.21 -17.02
N CYS A 78 -10.43 15.39 -16.32
CA CYS A 78 -9.10 15.75 -15.87
C CYS A 78 -8.11 15.65 -17.03
N GLU A 79 -7.45 16.75 -17.34
CA GLU A 79 -6.34 16.82 -18.28
C GLU A 79 -5.11 17.33 -17.54
N ALA A 80 -4.05 16.52 -17.47
CA ALA A 80 -2.88 16.85 -16.70
C ALA A 80 -1.60 16.77 -17.53
N LYS A 81 -0.62 17.60 -17.16
CA LYS A 81 0.72 17.61 -17.76
C LYS A 81 1.78 17.92 -16.72
N LEU A 82 2.90 17.18 -16.77
CA LEU A 82 4.12 17.50 -16.04
C LEU A 82 5.08 18.28 -16.93
N ARG A 83 5.54 19.43 -16.46
CA ARG A 83 6.59 20.24 -17.09
C ARG A 83 7.86 20.19 -16.24
N THR A 84 9.02 20.17 -16.88
CA THR A 84 10.32 20.16 -16.24
C THR A 84 11.16 21.33 -16.74
N SER A 85 12.08 21.83 -15.91
CA SER A 85 13.07 22.81 -16.35
C SER A 85 14.08 22.19 -17.32
N THR A 86 14.83 23.04 -18.03
CA THR A 86 15.89 22.63 -18.96
C THR A 86 16.87 21.65 -18.32
N GLY A 87 17.29 20.65 -19.10
CA GLY A 87 18.23 19.60 -18.69
C GLY A 87 17.59 18.36 -18.07
N VAL A 88 16.31 18.42 -17.70
CA VAL A 88 15.52 17.26 -17.24
C VAL A 88 14.30 17.08 -18.14
N ALA A 89 13.99 15.83 -18.47
CA ALA A 89 12.79 15.48 -19.21
C ALA A 89 12.04 14.33 -18.52
N VAL A 90 10.74 14.22 -18.77
CA VAL A 90 9.95 13.06 -18.34
C VAL A 90 10.25 11.89 -19.29
N ASP A 91 10.56 10.74 -18.72
CA ASP A 91 10.83 9.49 -19.45
C ASP A 91 9.56 8.64 -19.60
N LYS A 92 8.80 8.47 -18.51
CA LYS A 92 7.55 7.69 -18.56
C LYS A 92 6.60 8.03 -17.41
N ILE A 93 5.32 7.77 -17.66
CA ILE A 93 4.24 7.83 -16.66
C ILE A 93 3.95 6.42 -16.14
N LEU A 94 3.89 6.27 -14.82
CA LEU A 94 3.47 5.07 -14.12
C LEU A 94 2.14 5.36 -13.40
N ALA A 95 1.05 4.87 -13.99
CA ALA A 95 -0.32 5.04 -13.52
C ALA A 95 -1.14 3.75 -13.76
N PRO A 96 -2.33 3.62 -13.14
CA PRO A 96 -3.25 2.49 -13.36
C PRO A 96 -3.79 2.38 -14.79
N PHE A 97 -3.72 3.47 -15.54
CA PHE A 97 -4.18 3.59 -16.92
C PHE A 97 -3.01 3.70 -17.88
N GLY A 98 -3.25 3.41 -19.16
CA GLY A 98 -2.26 3.56 -20.19
C GLY A 98 -2.82 3.59 -21.61
N GLY A 99 -1.92 3.51 -22.57
CA GLY A 99 -2.26 3.50 -23.99
C GLY A 99 -2.59 4.88 -24.58
N PRO A 100 -2.69 4.96 -25.91
CA PRO A 100 -2.80 6.23 -26.65
C PRO A 100 -4.14 6.96 -26.43
N ARG A 101 -5.13 6.31 -25.83
CA ARG A 101 -6.44 6.91 -25.53
C ARG A 101 -6.40 7.85 -24.34
N VAL A 102 -5.57 7.51 -23.35
CA VAL A 102 -5.45 8.24 -22.09
C VAL A 102 -4.19 9.09 -22.09
N LEU A 103 -3.10 8.59 -22.66
CA LEU A 103 -1.82 9.29 -22.71
C LEU A 103 -1.69 10.05 -24.05
N TYR A 104 -1.52 11.36 -23.99
CA TYR A 104 -1.18 12.16 -25.18
C TYR A 104 0.29 11.97 -25.56
N ASP A 105 1.16 12.00 -24.55
CA ASP A 105 2.60 11.82 -24.65
C ASP A 105 3.15 11.29 -23.31
N GLN A 106 4.47 11.27 -23.13
CA GLN A 106 5.11 10.84 -21.88
C GLN A 106 4.96 11.86 -20.73
N THR A 107 4.40 13.04 -21.00
CA THR A 107 4.25 14.16 -20.05
C THR A 107 2.81 14.44 -19.68
N ALA A 108 1.83 14.03 -20.51
CA ALA A 108 0.44 14.45 -20.42
C ALA A 108 -0.56 13.32 -20.63
N PHE A 109 -1.67 13.40 -19.91
CA PHE A 109 -2.76 12.44 -19.98
C PHE A 109 -4.12 13.10 -19.77
N ARG A 110 -5.18 12.40 -20.18
CA ARG A 110 -6.59 12.76 -19.94
C ARG A 110 -7.36 11.56 -19.43
N ILE A 111 -8.08 11.75 -18.31
CA ILE A 111 -8.97 10.74 -17.75
C ILE A 111 -10.32 11.35 -17.34
N PRO A 112 -11.42 10.57 -17.44
CA PRO A 112 -12.75 11.02 -17.03
C PRO A 112 -12.82 11.49 -15.58
N ARG A 113 -12.18 10.79 -14.64
CA ARG A 113 -12.19 11.13 -13.21
C ARG A 113 -10.82 11.05 -12.57
N MET A 114 -10.55 11.93 -11.62
CA MET A 114 -9.53 11.77 -10.59
C MET A 114 -10.16 11.89 -9.21
N ASP A 115 -9.77 10.99 -8.30
CA ASP A 115 -10.09 11.08 -6.88
C ASP A 115 -8.87 11.52 -6.07
N ALA A 116 -9.09 11.87 -4.80
CA ALA A 116 -8.05 12.37 -3.91
C ALA A 116 -6.91 11.37 -3.60
N ASP A 117 -7.11 10.07 -3.83
CA ASP A 117 -6.13 9.02 -3.51
C ASP A 117 -5.31 8.60 -4.73
N MET A 118 -5.73 8.99 -5.93
CA MET A 118 -5.07 8.60 -7.16
C MET A 118 -3.65 9.17 -7.21
N THR A 119 -2.67 8.26 -7.18
CA THR A 119 -1.26 8.63 -7.19
C THR A 119 -0.62 8.26 -8.51
N ILE A 120 -0.01 9.23 -9.18
CA ILE A 120 0.64 9.09 -10.48
C ILE A 120 2.13 9.38 -10.30
N ALA A 121 2.98 8.48 -10.80
CA ALA A 121 4.43 8.66 -10.75
C ALA A 121 4.96 8.99 -12.14
N PHE A 122 5.78 10.03 -12.22
CA PHE A 122 6.50 10.42 -13.42
C PHE A 122 7.99 10.10 -13.20
N LEU A 123 8.57 9.25 -14.04
CA LEU A 123 10.01 9.04 -14.01
C LEU A 123 10.66 10.10 -14.89
N CYS A 124 11.66 10.78 -14.34
CA CYS A 124 12.42 11.80 -15.03
C CYS A 124 13.82 11.27 -15.37
N LYS A 125 14.43 11.84 -16.42
CA LYS A 125 15.81 11.56 -16.83
C LYS A 125 16.56 12.85 -17.15
N HIS A 126 17.88 12.79 -17.01
CA HIS A 126 18.76 13.85 -17.50
C HIS A 126 18.83 13.79 -19.03
N VAL A 127 18.67 14.94 -19.66
CA VAL A 127 18.87 15.11 -21.12
C VAL A 127 20.07 16.00 -21.43
N GLN A 128 20.56 16.76 -20.43
CA GLN A 128 21.76 17.59 -20.50
C GLN A 128 22.47 17.53 -19.14
N GLN A 129 23.75 17.88 -19.12
CA GLN A 129 24.48 18.10 -17.87
C GLN A 129 23.95 19.36 -17.16
N LEU A 130 23.96 19.34 -15.83
CA LEU A 130 23.36 20.38 -14.97
C LEU A 130 24.41 21.27 -14.29
N ASP A 131 25.62 21.38 -14.85
CA ASP A 131 26.81 21.95 -14.20
C ASP A 131 26.65 23.40 -13.70
N SER A 132 25.81 24.19 -14.37
CA SER A 132 25.52 25.59 -14.01
C SER A 132 24.14 25.79 -13.34
N VAL A 133 23.38 24.70 -13.15
CA VAL A 133 22.00 24.75 -12.66
C VAL A 133 21.99 24.46 -11.16
N LYS A 134 21.59 25.43 -10.35
CA LYS A 134 21.47 25.23 -8.89
C LYS A 134 20.21 24.46 -8.49
N GLN A 135 19.13 24.66 -9.23
CA GLN A 135 17.82 24.08 -8.94
C GLN A 135 17.14 23.62 -10.22
N VAL A 136 16.52 22.44 -10.15
CA VAL A 136 15.62 21.92 -11.17
C VAL A 136 14.20 22.13 -10.68
N TYR A 137 13.31 22.52 -11.60
CA TYR A 137 11.91 22.75 -11.31
C TYR A 137 11.04 21.72 -12.02
N VAL A 138 10.03 21.24 -11.30
CA VAL A 138 8.99 20.37 -11.84
C VAL A 138 7.65 21.02 -11.54
N GLN A 139 6.80 21.16 -12.56
CA GLN A 139 5.48 21.75 -12.42
C GLN A 139 4.42 20.80 -12.98
N PHE A 140 3.56 20.31 -12.08
CA PHE A 140 2.37 19.56 -12.45
C PHE A 140 1.20 20.53 -12.62
N VAL A 141 0.49 20.43 -13.74
CA VAL A 141 -0.72 21.22 -14.02
C VAL A 141 -1.85 20.25 -14.35
N CYS A 142 -3.00 20.40 -13.70
CA CYS A 142 -4.21 19.63 -13.98
C CYS A 142 -5.40 20.57 -14.18
N ALA A 143 -6.02 20.50 -15.37
CA ALA A 143 -7.29 21.13 -15.68
C ALA A 143 -8.43 20.16 -15.36
N TYR A 144 -9.41 20.58 -14.58
CA TYR A 144 -10.50 19.71 -14.12
C TYR A 144 -11.79 20.48 -13.83
N THR A 145 -12.89 19.73 -13.75
CA THR A 145 -14.20 20.24 -13.30
C THR A 145 -14.56 19.51 -12.00
N PRO A 146 -14.65 20.18 -10.84
CA PRO A 146 -14.99 19.51 -9.59
C PRO A 146 -16.46 19.07 -9.58
N LEU A 147 -16.76 17.96 -8.91
CA LEU A 147 -18.13 17.47 -8.73
C LEU A 147 -18.98 18.45 -7.90
N GLN A 148 -18.41 18.90 -6.78
CA GLN A 148 -19.02 19.90 -5.92
C GLN A 148 -18.40 21.27 -6.28
N PRO A 149 -19.22 22.30 -6.52
CA PRO A 149 -18.69 23.65 -6.71
C PRO A 149 -17.82 24.02 -5.51
N MET A 150 -16.59 24.50 -5.75
CA MET A 150 -15.85 25.17 -4.68
C MET A 150 -16.71 26.33 -4.19
N GLU A 151 -17.07 26.36 -2.91
CA GLU A 151 -17.85 27.44 -2.30
C GLU A 151 -17.15 28.77 -2.62
N SER A 152 -17.64 29.46 -3.64
CA SER A 152 -17.13 30.76 -4.06
C SER A 152 -18.13 31.80 -3.58
N GLY A 153 -18.05 32.08 -2.27
CA GLY A 153 -18.84 33.10 -1.60
C GLY A 153 -20.29 32.68 -1.36
N ARG A 154 -20.73 32.76 -0.10
CA ARG A 154 -22.16 32.89 0.18
C ARG A 154 -22.63 34.19 -0.46
N SER A 155 -23.59 34.14 -1.37
CA SER A 155 -24.37 35.34 -1.68
C SER A 155 -24.98 35.85 -0.36
N PRO A 156 -24.92 37.17 -0.07
CA PRO A 156 -25.42 37.73 1.18
C PRO A 156 -26.92 37.48 1.41
N ASP A 157 -27.66 37.05 0.37
CA ASP A 157 -29.09 36.73 0.39
C ASP A 157 -29.42 35.25 0.72
N GLY A 158 -28.42 34.39 0.99
CA GLY A 158 -28.68 33.00 1.38
C GLY A 158 -29.26 32.09 0.28
N SER A 159 -29.43 32.60 -0.94
CA SER A 159 -29.85 31.82 -2.10
C SER A 159 -28.68 30.96 -2.63
N HIS A 160 -28.86 29.64 -2.65
CA HIS A 160 -28.00 28.71 -3.40
C HIS A 160 -28.24 28.90 -4.90
N GLU A 161 -27.66 29.94 -5.51
CA GLU A 161 -27.57 30.02 -6.95
C GLU A 161 -26.52 29.00 -7.41
N SER A 162 -26.96 27.92 -8.06
CA SER A 162 -26.05 26.91 -8.62
C SER A 162 -25.20 27.56 -9.71
N SER A 163 -24.01 28.03 -9.34
CA SER A 163 -23.04 28.54 -10.32
C SER A 163 -22.78 27.45 -11.38
N PRO A 164 -22.71 27.80 -12.68
CA PRO A 164 -22.43 26.82 -13.72
C PRO A 164 -21.11 26.10 -13.43
N PRO A 165 -20.96 24.82 -13.83
CA PRO A 165 -19.73 24.08 -13.63
C PRO A 165 -18.55 24.83 -14.25
N ARG A 166 -17.57 25.20 -13.42
CA ARG A 166 -16.36 25.91 -13.85
C ARG A 166 -15.21 24.93 -14.02
N ARG A 167 -14.40 25.18 -15.04
CA ARG A 167 -13.14 24.46 -15.25
C ARG A 167 -12.02 25.18 -14.51
N TYR A 168 -11.35 24.46 -13.61
CA TYR A 168 -10.27 24.97 -12.78
C TYR A 168 -8.92 24.44 -13.25
N LEU A 169 -7.85 25.17 -12.90
CA LEU A 169 -6.47 24.71 -13.05
C LEU A 169 -5.85 24.56 -11.67
N ARG A 170 -5.37 23.36 -11.34
CA ARG A 170 -4.54 23.10 -10.16
C ARG A 170 -3.08 23.00 -10.59
N VAL A 171 -2.21 23.75 -9.92
CA VAL A 171 -0.77 23.81 -10.22
C VAL A 171 0.01 23.46 -8.97
N HIS A 172 0.93 22.50 -9.10
CA HIS A 172 1.93 22.18 -8.08
C HIS A 172 3.32 22.40 -8.67
N THR A 173 4.10 23.30 -8.07
CA THR A 173 5.49 23.55 -8.46
C THR A 173 6.40 23.06 -7.35
N LEU A 174 7.37 22.20 -7.70
CA LEU A 174 8.42 21.72 -6.83
C LEU A 174 9.78 22.21 -7.35
N SER A 175 10.61 22.73 -6.45
CA SER A 175 12.02 23.04 -6.72
C SER A 175 12.91 22.03 -5.99
N MET A 176 13.90 21.49 -6.68
CA MET A 176 14.84 20.51 -6.13
C MET A 176 16.27 21.00 -6.35
N PRO A 177 17.14 21.00 -5.32
CA PRO A 177 18.54 21.35 -5.48
C PRO A 177 19.30 20.31 -6.29
N VAL A 178 20.26 20.77 -7.10
CA VAL A 178 21.19 19.89 -7.84
C VAL A 178 22.40 19.59 -6.96
N THR A 179 22.88 18.35 -6.99
CA THR A 179 24.09 17.91 -6.28
C THR A 179 25.00 17.12 -7.21
N PHE A 180 26.32 17.33 -7.05
CA PHE A 180 27.37 16.54 -7.70
C PHE A 180 28.02 15.53 -6.75
N SER A 181 27.56 15.47 -5.49
CA SER A 181 28.01 14.52 -4.48
C SER A 181 27.08 13.32 -4.40
N LEU A 182 27.60 12.12 -4.70
CA LEU A 182 26.87 10.86 -4.54
C LEU A 182 26.48 10.61 -3.08
N SER A 183 27.34 10.94 -2.10
CA SER A 183 27.00 10.81 -0.68
C SER A 183 25.77 11.63 -0.31
N SER A 184 25.65 12.84 -0.86
CA SER A 184 24.48 13.69 -0.67
C SER A 184 23.24 13.10 -1.35
N LEU A 185 23.37 12.56 -2.56
CA LEU A 185 22.29 11.88 -3.28
C LEU A 185 21.71 10.73 -2.44
N PHE A 186 22.55 9.85 -1.90
CA PHE A 186 22.10 8.76 -1.04
C PHE A 186 21.48 9.27 0.26
N ARG A 187 22.03 10.31 0.89
CA ARG A 187 21.47 10.88 2.12
C ARG A 187 20.04 11.42 1.93
N PHE A 188 19.74 12.01 0.78
CA PHE A 188 18.42 12.57 0.47
C PHE A 188 17.46 11.58 -0.21
N ALA A 189 17.89 10.34 -0.47
CA ALA A 189 17.01 9.32 -1.01
C ALA A 189 15.89 8.98 -0.01
N GLU A 190 14.70 8.68 -0.53
CA GLU A 190 13.55 8.28 0.28
C GLU A 190 13.16 6.83 -0.06
N VAL A 191 13.19 5.96 0.95
CA VAL A 191 12.87 4.54 0.76
C VAL A 191 11.43 4.30 0.32
N GLU A 192 10.46 5.06 0.83
CA GLU A 192 9.04 4.91 0.51
C GLU A 192 8.74 5.22 -0.96
N SER A 193 9.25 6.34 -1.45
CA SER A 193 9.14 6.71 -2.87
C SER A 193 9.88 5.73 -3.79
N THR A 194 11.06 5.26 -3.37
CA THR A 194 11.86 4.28 -4.13
C THR A 194 11.13 2.95 -4.25
N VAL A 195 10.61 2.40 -3.14
CA VAL A 195 9.88 1.14 -3.15
C VAL A 195 8.57 1.26 -3.92
N ALA A 196 7.87 2.40 -3.83
CA ALA A 196 6.64 2.63 -4.58
C ALA A 196 6.88 2.57 -6.10
N VAL A 197 7.95 3.22 -6.59
CA VAL A 197 8.33 3.18 -8.00
C VAL A 197 8.75 1.77 -8.43
N MET A 198 9.61 1.10 -7.67
CA MET A 198 10.06 -0.25 -8.00
C MET A 198 8.90 -1.25 -8.03
N THR A 199 7.97 -1.15 -7.08
CA THR A 199 6.75 -1.97 -7.02
C THR A 199 5.84 -1.72 -8.21
N ARG A 200 5.65 -0.45 -8.63
CA ARG A 200 4.87 -0.10 -9.83
C ARG A 200 5.48 -0.68 -11.10
N LEU A 201 6.81 -0.62 -11.23
CA LEU A 201 7.51 -1.20 -12.38
C LEU A 201 7.33 -2.73 -12.40
N ALA A 202 7.54 -3.39 -11.27
CA ALA A 202 7.28 -4.83 -11.13
C ALA A 202 5.84 -5.19 -11.47
N ALA A 203 4.86 -4.46 -10.91
CA ALA A 203 3.43 -4.69 -11.18
C ALA A 203 3.12 -4.54 -12.67
N LYS A 204 3.67 -3.50 -13.32
CA LYS A 204 3.52 -3.28 -14.76
C LYS A 204 4.09 -4.42 -15.58
N MET A 205 5.30 -4.89 -15.25
CA MET A 205 5.93 -6.03 -15.94
C MET A 205 5.09 -7.30 -15.82
N VAL A 206 4.57 -7.61 -14.63
CA VAL A 206 3.70 -8.77 -14.39
C VAL A 206 2.37 -8.64 -15.15
N LEU A 207 1.74 -7.46 -15.14
CA LEU A 207 0.50 -7.21 -15.89
C LEU A 207 0.68 -7.39 -17.41
N HIS A 208 1.86 -7.09 -17.94
CA HIS A 208 2.20 -7.28 -19.35
C HIS A 208 2.84 -8.64 -19.65
N SER A 209 2.90 -9.54 -18.66
CA SER A 209 3.52 -10.87 -18.79
C SER A 209 4.96 -10.81 -19.31
N GLU A 210 5.73 -9.81 -18.88
CA GLU A 210 7.14 -9.72 -19.19
C GLU A 210 7.92 -10.88 -18.55
N LYS A 211 8.80 -11.50 -19.34
CA LYS A 211 9.76 -12.48 -18.84
C LYS A 211 10.82 -11.78 -17.98
N ASP A 212 11.39 -12.56 -17.05
CA ASP A 212 12.51 -12.15 -16.21
C ASP A 212 12.26 -10.87 -15.38
N TRP A 213 10.97 -10.63 -15.04
CA TRP A 213 10.58 -9.44 -14.29
C TRP A 213 11.21 -9.39 -12.89
N ARG A 214 11.56 -10.54 -12.32
CA ARG A 214 12.21 -10.66 -11.00
C ARG A 214 13.65 -10.15 -11.07
N GLU A 215 14.39 -10.62 -12.06
CA GLU A 215 15.76 -10.21 -12.37
C GLU A 215 15.81 -8.71 -12.66
N LYS A 216 14.91 -8.21 -13.52
CA LYS A 216 14.75 -6.77 -13.81
C LYS A 216 14.37 -5.93 -12.58
N THR A 217 13.69 -6.52 -11.59
CA THR A 217 13.37 -5.83 -10.33
C THR A 217 14.56 -5.81 -9.38
N MET A 218 15.39 -6.86 -9.41
CA MET A 218 16.61 -6.97 -8.59
C MET A 218 17.75 -6.10 -9.11
N GLU A 219 17.90 -5.95 -10.42
CA GLU A 219 19.00 -5.20 -11.02
C GLU A 219 19.14 -3.76 -10.48
N PRO A 220 18.07 -2.94 -10.35
CA PRO A 220 18.18 -1.62 -9.74
C PRO A 220 18.62 -1.68 -8.27
N LEU A 221 18.13 -2.64 -7.47
CA LEU A 221 18.54 -2.80 -6.08
C LEU A 221 20.06 -3.09 -5.99
N VAL A 222 20.53 -4.06 -6.77
CA VAL A 222 21.96 -4.41 -6.83
C VAL A 222 22.79 -3.21 -7.29
N SER A 223 22.32 -2.47 -8.30
CA SER A 223 23.02 -1.30 -8.85
C SER A 223 23.12 -0.15 -7.85
N ILE A 224 22.05 0.12 -7.09
CA ILE A 224 22.03 1.12 -6.01
C ILE A 224 23.07 0.78 -4.94
N LEU A 225 23.09 -0.47 -4.47
CA LEU A 225 24.01 -0.90 -3.42
C LEU A 225 25.46 -0.99 -3.90
N HIS A 226 25.67 -1.47 -5.13
CA HIS A 226 26.97 -1.44 -5.79
C HIS A 226 27.51 0.00 -5.89
N ALA A 227 26.71 0.94 -6.40
CA ALA A 227 27.12 2.33 -6.53
C ALA A 227 27.45 2.97 -5.18
N TYR A 228 26.69 2.67 -4.13
CA TYR A 228 26.99 3.13 -2.78
C TYR A 228 28.31 2.54 -2.25
N ARG A 229 28.51 1.23 -2.42
CA ARG A 229 29.72 0.53 -1.98
C ARG A 229 30.98 1.07 -2.66
N ALA A 230 30.94 1.22 -3.98
CA ALA A 230 32.08 1.69 -4.77
C ALA A 230 32.43 3.16 -4.49
N ASN A 231 31.43 4.05 -4.31
CA ASN A 231 31.67 5.49 -4.30
C ASN A 231 31.57 6.15 -2.91
N CYS A 232 30.86 5.55 -1.95
CA CYS A 232 30.60 6.17 -0.64
C CYS A 232 31.18 5.37 0.53
N ALA A 233 31.39 4.07 0.38
CA ALA A 233 31.82 3.18 1.46
C ALA A 233 33.00 2.29 1.05
N SER A 234 33.95 2.80 0.26
CA SER A 234 35.04 1.99 -0.31
C SER A 234 36.00 1.40 0.73
N THR A 235 36.12 2.01 1.91
CA THR A 235 37.05 1.59 2.96
C THR A 235 36.54 0.45 3.85
N SER A 236 35.27 0.07 3.75
CA SER A 236 34.70 -1.04 4.55
C SER A 236 35.23 -2.40 4.09
N SER A 237 35.19 -3.41 4.96
CA SER A 237 35.72 -4.74 4.64
C SER A 237 34.86 -5.45 3.58
N ALA A 238 35.49 -6.26 2.71
CA ALA A 238 34.80 -6.97 1.64
C ALA A 238 33.68 -7.89 2.16
N GLY A 239 33.85 -8.49 3.35
CA GLY A 239 32.84 -9.37 3.95
C GLY A 239 31.55 -8.68 4.42
N GLN A 240 31.45 -7.34 4.32
CA GLN A 240 30.29 -6.59 4.79
C GLN A 240 29.41 -6.10 3.64
N LEU A 241 28.11 -6.36 3.75
CA LEU A 241 27.08 -5.68 2.95
C LEU A 241 26.79 -4.32 3.58
N ILE A 242 27.25 -3.24 2.94
CA ILE A 242 27.04 -1.87 3.43
C ILE A 242 25.80 -1.27 2.76
N LEU A 243 24.88 -0.75 3.57
CA LEU A 243 23.64 -0.11 3.11
C LEU A 243 23.67 1.39 3.44
N PRO A 244 23.10 2.26 2.59
CA PRO A 244 22.85 3.65 2.96
C PRO A 244 21.74 3.73 4.01
N ASP A 245 21.90 4.59 5.02
CA ASP A 245 20.91 4.72 6.11
C ASP A 245 19.49 5.02 5.62
N SER A 246 19.38 5.87 4.60
CA SER A 246 18.13 6.26 3.94
C SER A 246 17.41 5.10 3.23
N LEU A 247 18.15 4.08 2.80
CA LEU A 247 17.65 2.94 2.02
C LEU A 247 17.85 1.60 2.74
N LYS A 248 18.18 1.60 4.04
CA LYS A 248 18.45 0.37 4.80
C LYS A 248 17.29 -0.62 4.82
N LEU A 249 16.06 -0.14 4.66
CA LEU A 249 14.84 -0.96 4.59
C LEU A 249 14.49 -1.40 3.16
N LEU A 250 15.17 -0.88 2.14
CA LEU A 250 14.87 -1.23 0.75
C LEU A 250 15.00 -2.75 0.49
N PRO A 251 16.05 -3.46 0.96
CA PRO A 251 16.17 -4.90 0.75
C PRO A 251 14.99 -5.70 1.31
N VAL A 252 14.54 -5.41 2.54
CA VAL A 252 13.41 -6.14 3.15
C VAL A 252 12.11 -5.88 2.39
N TYR A 253 11.89 -4.66 1.89
CA TYR A 253 10.70 -4.38 1.08
C TYR A 253 10.72 -5.08 -0.28
N ILE A 254 11.86 -5.14 -0.96
CA ILE A 254 11.97 -5.86 -2.26
C ILE A 254 11.85 -7.37 -2.06
N MET A 255 12.39 -7.93 -0.98
CA MET A 255 12.12 -9.33 -0.64
C MET A 255 10.62 -9.55 -0.40
N SER A 256 9.99 -8.67 0.39
CA SER A 256 8.57 -8.79 0.73
C SER A 256 7.67 -8.67 -0.50
N LEU A 257 8.07 -7.85 -1.49
CA LEU A 257 7.42 -7.76 -2.80
C LEU A 257 7.31 -9.13 -3.46
N PHE A 258 8.38 -9.93 -3.49
CA PHE A 258 8.36 -11.26 -4.11
C PHE A 258 7.48 -12.28 -3.37
N LYS A 259 7.25 -12.08 -2.07
CA LYS A 259 6.37 -12.91 -1.24
C LYS A 259 4.91 -12.47 -1.27
N HIS A 260 4.63 -11.24 -1.70
CA HIS A 260 3.29 -10.67 -1.72
C HIS A 260 2.38 -11.39 -2.73
N ALA A 261 1.08 -11.51 -2.43
CA ALA A 261 0.08 -12.25 -3.22
C ALA A 261 0.01 -11.84 -4.71
N ALA A 262 0.32 -10.58 -5.02
CA ALA A 262 0.43 -10.07 -6.38
C ALA A 262 1.54 -10.74 -7.22
N PHE A 263 2.64 -11.15 -6.59
CA PHE A 263 3.91 -11.47 -7.24
C PHE A 263 4.38 -12.90 -7.00
N ARG A 264 4.02 -13.48 -5.85
CA ARG A 264 4.47 -14.83 -5.46
C ARG A 264 4.01 -15.89 -6.44
N SER A 265 4.81 -16.94 -6.62
CA SER A 265 4.54 -18.03 -7.55
C SER A 265 3.55 -19.07 -7.02
N SER A 266 3.30 -19.08 -5.70
CA SER A 266 2.32 -19.99 -5.09
C SER A 266 0.89 -19.69 -5.52
N GLU A 267 0.00 -20.63 -5.22
CA GLU A 267 -1.42 -20.51 -5.54
C GLU A 267 -2.03 -19.27 -4.87
N VAL A 268 -2.51 -18.35 -5.71
CA VAL A 268 -3.26 -17.14 -5.36
C VAL A 268 -4.37 -17.03 -6.40
N ARG A 269 -5.56 -16.64 -5.97
CA ARG A 269 -6.69 -16.45 -6.88
C ARG A 269 -6.34 -15.40 -7.92
N GLU A 270 -6.69 -15.68 -9.17
CA GLU A 270 -6.39 -14.80 -10.31
C GLU A 270 -6.93 -13.38 -10.09
N ASP A 271 -8.20 -13.27 -9.68
CA ASP A 271 -8.84 -11.98 -9.38
C ASP A 271 -8.15 -11.23 -8.23
N GLU A 272 -7.70 -11.94 -7.18
CA GLU A 272 -6.97 -11.35 -6.05
C GLU A 272 -5.61 -10.80 -6.49
N ARG A 273 -4.89 -11.57 -7.30
CA ARG A 273 -3.60 -11.18 -7.86
C ARG A 273 -3.75 -9.92 -8.73
N ILE A 274 -4.69 -9.95 -9.68
CA ILE A 274 -4.98 -8.82 -10.58
C ILE A 274 -5.38 -7.59 -9.78
N TRP A 275 -6.25 -7.74 -8.78
CA TRP A 275 -6.68 -6.64 -7.93
C TRP A 275 -5.49 -5.95 -7.24
N HIS A 276 -4.57 -6.72 -6.66
CA HIS A 276 -3.38 -6.15 -6.04
C HIS A 276 -2.45 -5.48 -7.06
N LEU A 277 -2.23 -6.09 -8.23
CA LEU A 277 -1.38 -5.52 -9.28
C LEU A 277 -1.93 -4.17 -9.76
N ILE A 278 -3.23 -4.10 -10.04
CA ILE A 278 -3.91 -2.85 -10.43
C ILE A 278 -3.81 -1.82 -9.30
N ARG A 279 -4.04 -2.23 -8.05
CA ARG A 279 -3.96 -1.36 -6.88
C ARG A 279 -2.57 -0.75 -6.72
N PHE A 280 -1.51 -1.55 -6.87
CA PHE A 280 -0.12 -1.06 -6.78
C PHE A 280 0.23 0.00 -7.83
N MET A 281 -0.50 0.08 -8.95
CA MET A 281 -0.26 1.10 -9.97
C MET A 281 -0.74 2.51 -9.57
N GLY A 282 -1.67 2.61 -8.61
CA GLY A 282 -2.35 3.88 -8.27
C GLY A 282 -2.33 4.25 -6.79
N LEU A 283 -1.77 3.37 -5.94
CA LEU A 283 -1.75 3.54 -4.49
C LEU A 283 -0.90 4.75 -4.04
N PRO A 284 -1.31 5.48 -3.00
CA PRO A 284 -0.48 6.47 -2.31
C PRO A 284 0.85 5.89 -1.80
N VAL A 285 1.91 6.69 -1.87
CA VAL A 285 3.29 6.29 -1.50
C VAL A 285 3.38 5.78 -0.05
N HIS A 286 2.71 6.45 0.89
CA HIS A 286 2.73 6.07 2.31
C HIS A 286 2.04 4.73 2.62
N ALA A 287 1.29 4.16 1.67
CA ALA A 287 0.61 2.89 1.86
C ALA A 287 1.42 1.67 1.41
N TYR A 288 2.52 1.85 0.66
CA TYR A 288 3.37 0.74 0.21
C TYR A 288 4.03 0.00 1.39
N PRO A 289 4.64 0.69 2.38
CA PRO A 289 5.29 0.01 3.51
C PRO A 289 4.35 -0.97 4.22
N GLY A 290 3.12 -0.55 4.52
CA GLY A 290 2.15 -1.39 5.25
C GLY A 290 1.53 -2.53 4.45
N LEU A 291 1.63 -2.51 3.11
CA LEU A 291 1.22 -3.64 2.26
C LEU A 291 2.35 -4.63 2.01
N LEU A 292 3.59 -4.14 1.95
CA LEU A 292 4.76 -4.99 1.72
C LEU A 292 5.23 -5.63 3.03
N TYR A 293 5.31 -4.87 4.12
CA TYR A 293 5.76 -5.34 5.42
C TYR A 293 4.68 -5.08 6.48
N PRO A 294 3.96 -6.10 6.96
CA PRO A 294 2.88 -5.89 7.91
C PRO A 294 3.40 -5.49 9.29
N ARG A 295 2.54 -4.81 10.05
CA ARG A 295 2.81 -4.52 11.47
C ARG A 295 2.18 -5.60 12.33
N VAL A 296 2.94 -6.18 13.25
CA VAL A 296 2.49 -7.25 14.15
C VAL A 296 2.51 -6.72 15.58
N PHE A 297 1.34 -6.36 16.09
CA PHE A 297 1.21 -5.79 17.43
C PHE A 297 0.89 -6.90 18.45
N PRO A 298 1.72 -7.10 19.49
CA PRO A 298 1.34 -7.95 20.60
C PRO A 298 0.21 -7.27 21.39
N ILE A 299 -0.87 -8.00 21.64
CA ILE A 299 -2.01 -7.54 22.44
C ILE A 299 -2.00 -8.23 23.81
N HIS A 300 -1.69 -9.52 23.82
CA HIS A 300 -1.59 -10.32 25.04
C HIS A 300 -0.49 -11.37 24.90
N ARG A 301 0.20 -11.64 26.01
CA ARG A 301 1.09 -12.79 26.20
C ARG A 301 1.02 -13.20 27.65
N SER A 302 1.01 -14.50 27.93
CA SER A 302 1.01 -14.98 29.32
C SER A 302 2.36 -14.77 30.00
N TYR A 303 3.44 -14.75 29.22
CA TYR A 303 4.80 -14.57 29.72
C TYR A 303 5.53 -13.40 29.02
N LEU A 304 6.06 -12.48 29.84
CA LEU A 304 6.86 -11.32 29.40
C LEU A 304 8.05 -11.17 30.34
N GLU A 305 9.25 -11.47 29.87
CA GLU A 305 10.48 -11.40 30.68
C GLU A 305 10.93 -9.96 30.91
N LYS A 306 10.78 -9.11 29.90
CA LYS A 306 11.32 -7.75 29.95
C LYS A 306 10.29 -6.81 30.54
N ALA A 307 10.67 -6.17 31.65
CA ALA A 307 9.83 -5.16 32.33
C ALA A 307 9.38 -4.04 31.38
N ARG A 308 10.22 -3.65 30.40
CA ARG A 308 9.87 -2.67 29.37
C ARG A 308 8.73 -3.15 28.48
N GLU A 309 8.76 -4.40 28.01
CA GLU A 309 7.72 -4.97 27.15
C GLU A 309 6.38 -5.04 27.91
N LYS A 310 6.41 -5.45 29.18
CA LYS A 310 5.23 -5.44 30.06
C LYS A 310 4.64 -4.04 30.23
N LYS A 311 5.47 -3.04 30.51
CA LYS A 311 5.03 -1.65 30.69
C LYS A 311 4.44 -1.07 29.41
N MET A 312 5.02 -1.37 28.26
CA MET A 312 4.50 -0.92 26.96
C MET A 312 3.15 -1.56 26.65
N LEU A 313 3.02 -2.87 26.87
CA LEU A 313 1.76 -3.58 26.64
C LEU A 313 0.63 -3.08 27.55
N GLN A 314 0.93 -2.78 28.82
CA GLN A 314 -0.03 -2.21 29.76
C GLN A 314 -0.50 -0.79 29.38
N ARG A 315 0.31 -0.04 28.61
CA ARG A 315 -0.07 1.29 28.13
C ARG A 315 -0.90 1.24 26.86
N ALA A 316 -0.87 0.14 26.11
CA ALA A 316 -1.56 0.03 24.85
C ALA A 316 -3.08 0.22 25.02
N GLY A 317 -3.69 0.99 24.12
CA GLY A 317 -5.11 1.34 24.17
C GLY A 317 -5.49 2.36 25.24
N LEU A 318 -4.57 2.79 26.10
CA LEU A 318 -4.81 3.91 27.02
C LEU A 318 -4.71 5.26 26.30
N PRO A 319 -5.49 6.28 26.72
CA PRO A 319 -5.39 7.63 26.17
C PRO A 319 -3.99 8.21 26.31
N THR A 320 -3.52 8.90 25.26
CA THR A 320 -2.23 9.61 25.26
C THR A 320 -2.28 10.97 25.96
N GLY A 321 -3.49 11.49 26.19
CA GLY A 321 -3.72 12.87 26.62
C GLY A 321 -3.66 13.89 25.48
N VAL A 322 -3.41 13.44 24.23
CA VAL A 322 -3.41 14.29 23.04
C VAL A 322 -4.62 13.91 22.17
N ALA A 323 -5.61 14.81 22.14
CA ALA A 323 -6.90 14.55 21.51
C ALA A 323 -7.52 13.22 22.02
N ASP A 324 -8.23 12.51 21.17
CA ASP A 324 -8.81 11.18 21.37
C ASP A 324 -7.82 10.05 21.01
N ASN A 325 -6.52 10.32 20.93
CA ASN A 325 -5.53 9.31 20.52
C ASN A 325 -5.18 8.36 21.66
N VAL A 326 -4.92 7.10 21.32
CA VAL A 326 -4.46 6.05 22.24
C VAL A 326 -3.06 5.53 21.89
N TYR A 327 -2.34 5.00 22.88
CA TYR A 327 -1.04 4.39 22.63
C TYR A 327 -1.18 3.08 21.85
N LEU A 328 -0.40 2.93 20.77
CA LEU A 328 -0.25 1.66 20.06
C LEU A 328 0.88 0.82 20.70
N PRO A 329 0.78 -0.51 20.70
CA PRO A 329 1.91 -1.38 21.02
C PRO A 329 3.08 -1.18 20.05
N ASP A 330 4.29 -1.50 20.49
CA ASP A 330 5.44 -1.60 19.58
C ASP A 330 5.25 -2.80 18.66
N SER A 331 5.44 -2.61 17.35
CA SER A 331 5.37 -3.71 16.39
C SER A 331 6.55 -4.65 16.55
N LEU A 332 6.26 -5.94 16.43
CA LEU A 332 7.25 -7.01 16.32
C LEU A 332 7.69 -7.17 14.86
N ALA A 333 8.81 -7.89 14.67
CA ALA A 333 9.24 -8.35 13.36
C ALA A 333 8.19 -9.31 12.77
N ALA A 334 7.98 -9.23 11.46
CA ALA A 334 7.00 -10.03 10.72
C ALA A 334 7.50 -11.48 10.48
N THR A 335 7.66 -12.23 11.57
CA THR A 335 8.10 -13.65 11.59
C THR A 335 7.25 -14.44 12.59
N GLY A 336 6.94 -15.69 12.23
CA GLY A 336 6.24 -16.66 13.07
C GLY A 336 6.98 -16.99 14.36
N VAL A 337 8.30 -16.82 14.41
CA VAL A 337 9.10 -16.99 15.64
C VAL A 337 8.66 -16.03 16.75
N LYS A 338 8.07 -14.88 16.40
CA LYS A 338 7.56 -13.90 17.37
C LYS A 338 6.08 -14.11 17.74
N ILE A 339 5.39 -15.05 17.11
CA ILE A 339 4.00 -15.40 17.42
C ILE A 339 4.00 -16.56 18.41
N SER A 340 3.59 -16.28 19.65
CA SER A 340 3.52 -17.29 20.70
C SER A 340 2.12 -17.91 20.76
N SER A 341 2.04 -19.20 21.08
CA SER A 341 0.77 -19.93 21.11
C SER A 341 -0.11 -19.56 22.32
N ASP A 342 0.45 -18.91 23.33
CA ASP A 342 -0.23 -18.36 24.52
C ASP A 342 -0.59 -16.87 24.37
N GLY A 343 -0.42 -16.30 23.17
CA GLY A 343 -0.57 -14.88 22.91
C GLY A 343 -1.72 -14.52 21.97
N VAL A 344 -2.10 -13.25 22.02
CA VAL A 344 -3.02 -12.61 21.06
C VAL A 344 -2.26 -11.51 20.34
N PHE A 345 -2.37 -11.50 19.01
CA PHE A 345 -1.62 -10.59 18.14
C PHE A 345 -2.55 -9.91 17.15
N LEU A 346 -2.38 -8.60 16.95
CA LEU A 346 -3.08 -7.83 15.95
C LEU A 346 -2.13 -7.54 14.77
N CYS A 347 -2.38 -8.17 13.64
CA CYS A 347 -1.59 -8.04 12.43
C CYS A 347 -2.28 -7.10 11.44
N ASP A 348 -1.64 -5.97 11.16
CA ASP A 348 -2.06 -5.00 10.15
C ASP A 348 -1.33 -5.27 8.84
N VAL A 349 -2.06 -5.85 7.87
CA VAL A 349 -1.53 -6.24 6.55
C VAL A 349 -1.87 -5.21 5.46
N GLY A 350 -2.36 -4.03 5.83
CA GLY A 350 -2.70 -2.94 4.91
C GLY A 350 -4.03 -3.10 4.15
N THR A 351 -4.58 -4.32 4.03
CA THR A 351 -5.91 -4.58 3.45
C THR A 351 -6.97 -4.96 4.50
N ALA A 352 -6.54 -5.53 5.62
CA ALA A 352 -7.35 -5.97 6.75
C ALA A 352 -6.50 -5.94 8.04
N LEU A 353 -7.18 -6.06 9.18
CA LEU A 353 -6.57 -6.31 10.48
C LEU A 353 -6.92 -7.74 10.90
N PHE A 354 -5.92 -8.58 11.13
CA PHE A 354 -6.11 -9.93 11.65
C PHE A 354 -5.83 -9.97 13.14
N LEU A 355 -6.82 -10.35 13.94
CA LEU A 355 -6.67 -10.62 15.37
C LEU A 355 -6.45 -12.11 15.56
N TYR A 356 -5.18 -12.50 15.63
CA TYR A 356 -4.78 -13.88 15.87
C TYR A 356 -4.91 -14.25 17.33
N VAL A 357 -5.55 -15.39 17.60
CA VAL A 357 -5.71 -15.96 18.93
C VAL A 357 -4.98 -17.29 18.99
N GLY A 358 -3.93 -17.37 19.81
CA GLY A 358 -3.15 -18.59 19.99
C GLY A 358 -3.93 -19.70 20.70
N GLN A 359 -3.56 -20.95 20.42
CA GLN A 359 -4.21 -22.16 20.94
C GLN A 359 -4.23 -22.27 22.47
N HIS A 360 -3.24 -21.69 23.16
CA HIS A 360 -3.06 -21.78 24.61
C HIS A 360 -3.46 -20.49 25.35
N VAL A 361 -4.18 -19.59 24.68
CA VAL A 361 -4.74 -18.40 25.34
C VAL A 361 -5.79 -18.84 26.37
N LYS A 362 -5.68 -18.31 27.59
CA LYS A 362 -6.54 -18.76 28.68
C LYS A 362 -8.00 -18.33 28.49
N PRO A 363 -8.99 -19.16 28.89
CA PRO A 363 -10.41 -18.84 28.74
C PRO A 363 -10.83 -17.53 29.40
N GLU A 364 -10.19 -17.12 30.51
CA GLU A 364 -10.52 -15.86 31.18
C GLU A 364 -10.20 -14.65 30.30
N TYR A 365 -9.11 -14.70 29.54
CA TYR A 365 -8.78 -13.64 28.59
C TYR A 365 -9.72 -13.63 27.40
N LEU A 366 -10.12 -14.81 26.89
CA LEU A 366 -11.12 -14.93 25.82
C LEU A 366 -12.47 -14.33 26.25
N ALA A 367 -12.88 -14.58 27.49
CA ALA A 367 -14.11 -14.01 28.06
C ALA A 367 -14.03 -12.48 28.20
N ALA A 368 -12.86 -11.94 28.55
CA ALA A 368 -12.62 -10.50 28.57
C ALA A 368 -12.55 -9.88 27.17
N LEU A 369 -12.18 -10.66 26.14
CA LEU A 369 -12.01 -10.19 24.77
C LEU A 369 -13.32 -10.22 23.98
N PHE A 370 -14.11 -11.29 24.09
CA PHE A 370 -15.29 -11.54 23.26
C PHE A 370 -16.61 -11.70 24.06
N GLY A 371 -16.56 -11.83 25.39
CA GLY A 371 -17.73 -12.09 26.25
C GLY A 371 -17.75 -13.48 26.86
N GLU A 372 -18.60 -13.69 27.87
CA GLU A 372 -18.69 -14.97 28.59
C GLU A 372 -19.06 -16.14 27.66
N GLY A 373 -18.41 -17.29 27.86
CA GLY A 373 -18.63 -18.49 27.03
C GLY A 373 -18.07 -18.41 25.61
N ALA A 374 -17.28 -17.38 25.28
CA ALA A 374 -16.66 -17.26 23.96
C ALA A 374 -15.69 -18.42 23.68
N VAL A 375 -15.90 -19.09 22.55
CA VAL A 375 -15.03 -20.13 22.03
C VAL A 375 -14.54 -19.70 20.64
N VAL A 376 -13.21 -19.69 20.48
CA VAL A 376 -12.58 -19.37 19.19
C VAL A 376 -12.32 -20.67 18.45
N ASN A 377 -13.05 -20.88 17.36
CA ASN A 377 -12.87 -21.99 16.43
C ASN A 377 -13.13 -21.49 14.99
N GLU A 378 -12.91 -22.32 13.98
CA GLU A 378 -13.05 -21.91 12.58
C GLU A 378 -14.48 -21.48 12.21
N GLU A 379 -15.50 -22.08 12.84
CA GLU A 379 -16.92 -21.76 12.58
C GLU A 379 -17.36 -20.44 13.21
N ASN A 380 -16.90 -20.16 14.43
CA ASN A 380 -17.34 -19.01 15.21
C ASN A 380 -16.48 -17.77 14.96
N ALA A 381 -15.19 -17.93 14.64
CA ALA A 381 -14.25 -16.81 14.49
C ALA A 381 -14.75 -15.69 13.55
N PRO A 382 -15.39 -15.98 12.40
CA PRO A 382 -15.95 -14.94 11.53
C PRO A 382 -17.05 -14.07 12.16
N PHE A 383 -17.70 -14.55 13.21
CA PHE A 383 -18.86 -13.91 13.86
C PHE A 383 -18.55 -13.33 15.24
N LEU A 384 -17.36 -13.59 15.79
CA LEU A 384 -16.94 -13.05 17.07
C LEU A 384 -16.82 -11.52 17.02
N GLN A 385 -17.41 -10.86 18.01
CA GLN A 385 -17.34 -9.41 18.18
C GLN A 385 -16.58 -9.09 19.45
N LEU A 386 -15.79 -8.02 19.40
CA LEU A 386 -15.09 -7.53 20.58
C LEU A 386 -16.09 -7.03 21.61
N ARG A 387 -15.87 -7.43 22.87
CA ARG A 387 -16.58 -6.89 24.02
C ARG A 387 -16.24 -5.39 24.17
N THR A 388 -17.22 -4.52 24.43
CA THR A 388 -17.03 -3.05 24.41
C THR A 388 -17.36 -2.35 25.73
N ASP A 389 -17.63 -3.11 26.78
CA ASP A 389 -17.82 -2.61 28.14
C ASP A 389 -16.53 -2.05 28.77
N ASP A 390 -16.69 -1.25 29.83
CA ASP A 390 -15.65 -0.39 30.40
C ASP A 390 -14.40 -1.18 30.82
N ASP A 391 -13.29 -0.89 30.11
CA ASP A 391 -11.94 -1.43 30.27
C ASP A 391 -11.77 -2.96 30.13
N SER A 392 -12.68 -3.63 29.42
CA SER A 392 -12.43 -5.01 28.99
C SER A 392 -11.29 -5.11 27.98
N ALA A 393 -10.72 -6.31 27.83
CA ALA A 393 -9.68 -6.56 26.82
C ALA A 393 -10.19 -6.25 25.40
N GLY A 394 -11.48 -6.54 25.13
CA GLY A 394 -12.14 -6.17 23.88
C GLY A 394 -12.18 -4.66 23.65
N SER A 395 -12.49 -3.86 24.68
CA SER A 395 -12.53 -2.40 24.59
C SER A 395 -11.15 -1.80 24.31
N ILE A 396 -10.09 -2.36 24.89
CA ILE A 396 -8.69 -1.98 24.61
C ILE A 396 -8.33 -2.28 23.15
N VAL A 397 -8.63 -3.49 22.66
CA VAL A 397 -8.37 -3.86 21.26
C VAL A 397 -9.18 -2.99 20.30
N SER A 398 -10.43 -2.69 20.61
CA SER A 398 -11.30 -1.81 19.83
C SER A 398 -10.68 -0.40 19.69
N ARG A 399 -10.17 0.16 20.79
CA ARG A 399 -9.45 1.45 20.78
C ARG A 399 -8.19 1.41 19.91
N ILE A 400 -7.39 0.35 20.00
CA ILE A 400 -6.18 0.15 19.17
C ILE A 400 -6.57 0.07 17.69
N VAL A 401 -7.60 -0.72 17.35
CA VAL A 401 -8.13 -0.84 15.99
C VAL A 401 -8.64 0.52 15.47
N GLY A 402 -9.35 1.27 16.30
CA GLY A 402 -9.80 2.63 16.00
C GLY A 402 -8.65 3.56 15.69
N GLN A 403 -7.59 3.54 16.49
CA GLN A 403 -6.38 4.34 16.26
C GLN A 403 -5.69 3.96 14.93
N ILE A 404 -5.53 2.67 14.64
CA ILE A 404 -4.91 2.23 13.37
C ILE A 404 -5.72 2.71 12.17
N ARG A 405 -7.05 2.63 12.24
CA ARG A 405 -7.95 3.13 11.19
C ARG A 405 -7.87 4.65 11.06
N LYS A 406 -7.74 5.37 12.18
CA LYS A 406 -7.57 6.83 12.20
C LYS A 406 -6.25 7.27 11.57
N ASP A 407 -5.14 6.61 11.93
CA ASP A 407 -3.82 6.87 11.34
C ASP A 407 -3.82 6.62 9.81
N LYS A 408 -4.72 5.76 9.35
CA LYS A 408 -4.91 5.38 7.94
C LYS A 408 -6.23 5.91 7.36
N ALA A 409 -6.79 7.01 7.89
CA ALA A 409 -8.10 7.52 7.44
C ALA A 409 -8.15 7.82 5.93
N THR A 410 -7.02 8.18 5.33
CA THR A 410 -6.90 8.39 3.88
C THR A 410 -6.80 7.08 3.08
N LEU A 411 -6.97 5.90 3.68
CA LEU A 411 -6.94 4.60 3.01
C LEU A 411 -8.28 3.86 3.17
N PRO A 412 -8.58 2.86 2.31
CA PRO A 412 -9.81 2.08 2.44
C PRO A 412 -9.96 1.44 3.82
N TYR A 413 -11.21 1.29 4.26
CA TYR A 413 -11.54 0.75 5.58
C TYR A 413 -10.90 -0.63 5.80
N LEU A 414 -10.28 -0.82 6.96
CA LEU A 414 -9.61 -2.07 7.31
C LEU A 414 -10.57 -2.97 8.13
N PRO A 415 -11.15 -4.03 7.53
CA PRO A 415 -11.99 -4.98 8.28
C PRO A 415 -11.15 -5.69 9.34
N LEU A 416 -11.73 -5.91 10.52
CA LEU A 416 -11.14 -6.73 11.58
C LEU A 416 -11.59 -8.17 11.41
N ARG A 417 -10.66 -9.12 11.45
CA ARG A 417 -10.92 -10.56 11.29
C ARG A 417 -10.27 -11.33 12.42
N VAL A 418 -11.04 -12.09 13.17
CA VAL A 418 -10.50 -13.01 14.17
C VAL A 418 -9.94 -14.23 13.45
N VAL A 419 -8.72 -14.63 13.82
CA VAL A 419 -8.03 -15.78 13.24
C VAL A 419 -7.78 -16.79 14.36
N ASN A 420 -8.34 -17.98 14.20
CA ASN A 420 -8.13 -19.09 15.11
C ASN A 420 -6.80 -19.80 14.79
N ALA A 421 -6.09 -20.28 15.81
CA ALA A 421 -4.96 -21.18 15.63
C ALA A 421 -5.38 -22.50 14.95
N ASN A 422 -4.47 -23.08 14.16
CA ASN A 422 -4.64 -24.27 13.34
C ASN A 422 -5.78 -24.16 12.29
N SER A 423 -6.11 -22.96 11.82
CA SER A 423 -7.16 -22.72 10.82
C SER A 423 -6.60 -22.40 9.42
N LEU A 424 -7.47 -22.46 8.41
CA LEU A 424 -7.12 -21.98 7.06
C LEU A 424 -6.75 -20.48 7.05
N ASP A 425 -7.38 -19.67 7.89
CA ASP A 425 -7.07 -18.24 7.99
C ASP A 425 -5.74 -17.99 8.70
N GLU A 426 -5.29 -18.89 9.60
CA GLU A 426 -3.92 -18.85 10.12
C GLU A 426 -2.92 -19.12 8.99
N THR A 427 -3.17 -20.11 8.14
CA THR A 427 -2.30 -20.38 6.99
C THR A 427 -2.15 -19.15 6.10
N ARG A 428 -3.24 -18.39 5.89
CA ARG A 428 -3.21 -17.11 5.17
C ARG A 428 -2.42 -16.03 5.90
N LEU A 429 -2.65 -15.88 7.21
CA LEU A 429 -1.93 -14.95 8.06
C LEU A 429 -0.41 -15.19 8.01
N LEU A 430 0.02 -16.44 8.11
CA LEU A 430 1.42 -16.83 8.04
C LEU A 430 2.07 -16.40 6.72
N THR A 431 1.31 -16.34 5.61
CA THR A 431 1.85 -15.83 4.35
C THR A 431 2.18 -14.32 4.34
N HIS A 432 1.72 -13.58 5.35
CA HIS A 432 2.09 -12.18 5.55
C HIS A 432 3.35 -12.03 6.42
N LEU A 433 3.84 -13.09 7.08
CA LEU A 433 5.06 -13.03 7.90
C LEU A 433 6.30 -13.11 7.00
N VAL A 434 6.53 -12.01 6.27
CA VAL A 434 7.45 -11.90 5.14
C VAL A 434 8.92 -12.15 5.47
N GLU A 435 9.34 -12.15 6.74
CA GLU A 435 10.71 -12.50 7.10
C GLU A 435 10.99 -14.01 7.01
N ASP A 436 9.96 -14.84 7.10
CA ASP A 436 10.07 -16.29 7.02
C ASP A 436 10.11 -16.78 5.58
N ALA A 437 10.56 -18.02 5.38
CA ALA A 437 10.54 -18.66 4.06
C ALA A 437 9.10 -18.95 3.63
N ILE A 438 8.72 -18.51 2.43
CA ILE A 438 7.35 -18.61 1.91
C ILE A 438 7.41 -18.88 0.40
N ALA A 439 6.63 -19.85 -0.09
CA ALA A 439 6.41 -20.08 -1.52
C ALA A 439 7.69 -20.28 -2.35
N GLY A 440 8.72 -20.91 -1.79
CA GLY A 440 10.02 -21.11 -2.43
C GLY A 440 11.00 -19.93 -2.28
N GLU A 441 10.55 -18.81 -1.72
CA GLU A 441 11.43 -17.70 -1.32
C GLU A 441 12.08 -17.99 0.04
N GLY A 442 13.37 -17.73 0.17
CA GLY A 442 14.12 -17.89 1.42
C GLY A 442 13.74 -16.88 2.51
N CYS A 443 14.31 -17.03 3.71
CA CYS A 443 14.11 -16.05 4.78
C CYS A 443 14.87 -14.74 4.49
N TYR A 444 14.65 -13.70 5.30
CA TYR A 444 15.33 -12.41 5.10
C TYR A 444 16.86 -12.52 5.14
N VAL A 445 17.39 -13.39 5.99
CA VAL A 445 18.84 -13.63 6.08
C VAL A 445 19.38 -14.23 4.77
N ASP A 446 18.68 -15.23 4.22
CA ASP A 446 19.06 -15.85 2.95
C ASP A 446 19.03 -14.84 1.80
N PHE A 447 18.01 -13.98 1.77
CA PHE A 447 17.89 -12.92 0.78
C PHE A 447 19.07 -11.93 0.85
N LEU A 448 19.47 -11.50 2.05
CA LEU A 448 20.64 -10.62 2.22
C LEU A 448 21.94 -11.29 1.78
N CYS A 449 22.13 -12.58 2.08
CA CYS A 449 23.28 -13.34 1.62
C CYS A 449 23.34 -13.42 0.08
N GLY A 450 22.20 -13.68 -0.57
CA GLY A 450 22.10 -13.67 -2.04
C GLY A 450 22.39 -12.30 -2.63
N LEU A 451 21.80 -11.25 -2.04
CA LEU A 451 22.01 -9.86 -2.44
C LEU A 451 23.48 -9.46 -2.33
N HIS A 452 24.15 -9.84 -1.25
CA HIS A 452 25.58 -9.57 -1.04
C HIS A 452 26.45 -10.22 -2.13
N LYS A 453 26.16 -11.47 -2.50
CA LYS A 453 26.85 -12.16 -3.61
C LYS A 453 26.67 -11.44 -4.95
N MET A 454 25.45 -10.99 -5.26
CA MET A 454 25.16 -10.26 -6.51
C MET A 454 25.87 -8.90 -6.56
N VAL A 455 25.92 -8.17 -5.43
CA VAL A 455 26.67 -6.92 -5.34
C VAL A 455 28.16 -7.16 -5.52
N HIS A 456 28.71 -8.24 -4.97
CA HIS A 456 30.12 -8.60 -5.17
C HIS A 456 30.44 -8.98 -6.62
N SER A 457 29.64 -9.83 -7.25
CA SER A 457 29.84 -10.18 -8.67
C SER A 457 29.91 -8.93 -9.54
N LYS A 458 29.05 -7.95 -9.27
CA LYS A 458 29.03 -6.69 -10.01
C LYS A 458 30.26 -5.80 -9.74
N LEU A 459 30.85 -5.87 -8.55
CA LEU A 459 32.11 -5.19 -8.23
C LEU A 459 33.30 -5.84 -8.94
N ASP A 460 33.29 -7.17 -9.09
CA ASP A 460 34.36 -7.90 -9.76
C ASP A 460 34.33 -7.72 -11.29
N GLU A 461 33.14 -7.43 -11.85
CA GLU A 461 32.93 -7.13 -13.27
C GLU A 461 33.26 -5.67 -13.68
N SER A 462 33.32 -4.75 -12.71
CA SER A 462 33.55 -3.30 -12.92
C SER A 462 35.00 -2.90 -12.77
#